data_AF-A0A3C0GKB8-F1
#
_entry.id   AF-A0A3C0GKB8-F1
#
_cell.length_a   1.000
_cell.length_b   1.000
_cell.length_c   1.000
_cell.angle_alpha   90.00
_cell.angle_beta   90.00
_cell.angle_gamma   90.00
#
_symmetry.space_group_name_H-M   'P 1'
#
loop_
_entity.id
_entity.type
_entity.pdbx_description
1 polymer ?
#
loop_
_entity_poly.entity_id
_entity_poly.type
_entity_poly.pdbx_seq_one_letter_code
_entity_poly.pdbx_strand_id
1 'polypeptide(L)'
;MMQIKLAWIFVKKHWKVFAMAIWSIGIFIFARKNNQAAIETMEARKKSYESQIQALQDARNTEIQKREELTLKYKETLAKIEDKYSIKKEELSRKEKKKVKEIIKKAESKPDEINNKLEELFGFTVTD
;
A
#
# COMPACT_ATOMS: atom_id res chain seq x y z
N MET A 1 73.64 -32.06 21.19
CA MET A 1 74.12 -32.27 19.80
C MET A 1 73.67 -33.59 19.16
N MET A 2 73.63 -34.73 19.88
CA MET A 2 73.30 -36.03 19.30
C MET A 2 71.81 -36.19 18.89
N GLN A 3 70.90 -35.61 19.68
CA GLN A 3 69.45 -35.62 19.43
C GLN A 3 69.07 -34.91 18.11
N ILE A 4 69.73 -33.79 17.79
CA ILE A 4 69.48 -33.02 16.55
C ILE A 4 69.93 -33.82 15.32
N LYS A 5 71.03 -34.58 15.42
CA LYS A 5 71.52 -35.42 14.31
C LYS A 5 70.59 -36.61 14.05
N LEU A 6 70.06 -37.25 15.09
CA LEU A 6 69.04 -38.29 14.94
C LEU A 6 67.75 -37.74 14.33
N ALA A 7 67.27 -36.59 14.83
CA ALA A 7 66.10 -35.91 14.28
C ALA A 7 66.31 -35.55 12.80
N TRP A 8 67.50 -35.08 12.42
CA TRP A 8 67.84 -34.75 11.03
C TRP A 8 67.82 -35.97 10.10
N ILE A 9 68.40 -37.10 10.55
CA ILE A 9 68.37 -38.36 9.79
C ILE A 9 66.94 -38.88 9.66
N PHE A 10 66.15 -38.77 10.74
CA PHE A 10 64.75 -39.20 10.75
C PHE A 10 63.88 -38.35 9.83
N VAL A 11 64.05 -37.03 9.83
CA VAL A 11 63.38 -36.10 8.91
C VAL A 11 63.77 -36.40 7.45
N LYS A 12 65.05 -36.68 7.18
CA LYS A 12 65.50 -37.04 5.83
C LYS A 12 64.92 -38.39 5.37
N LYS A 13 64.80 -39.36 6.28
CA LYS A 13 64.22 -40.69 6.02
C LYS A 13 62.70 -40.64 5.81
N HIS A 14 62.00 -39.81 6.58
CA HIS A 14 60.54 -39.69 6.57
C HIS A 14 60.03 -38.38 5.95
N TRP A 15 60.81 -37.75 5.06
CA TRP A 15 60.52 -36.42 4.51
C TRP A 15 59.13 -36.34 3.85
N LYS A 16 58.67 -37.44 3.24
CA LYS A 16 57.34 -37.56 2.62
C LYS A 16 56.20 -37.38 3.64
N VAL A 17 56.38 -37.88 4.87
CA VAL A 17 55.38 -37.75 5.96
C VAL A 17 55.29 -36.30 6.42
N PHE A 18 56.42 -35.62 6.57
CA PHE A 18 56.44 -34.19 6.89
C PHE A 18 55.86 -33.34 5.78
N ALA A 19 56.15 -33.66 4.51
CA ALA A 19 55.55 -32.99 3.36
C ALA A 19 54.02 -33.13 3.35
N MET A 20 53.50 -34.33 3.62
CA MET A 20 52.06 -34.56 3.75
C MET A 20 51.43 -33.83 4.94
N ALA A 21 52.12 -33.78 6.08
CA ALA A 21 51.64 -33.05 7.25
C ALA A 21 51.57 -31.54 6.98
N ILE A 22 52.60 -30.96 6.37
CA ILE A 22 52.64 -29.54 5.98
C ILE A 22 51.54 -29.23 4.95
N TRP A 23 51.36 -30.12 3.97
CA TRP A 23 50.29 -29.97 2.97
C TRP A 23 48.90 -30.00 3.61
N SER A 24 48.67 -30.92 4.56
CA SER A 24 47.40 -31.04 5.29
C SER A 24 47.12 -29.80 6.15
N ILE A 25 48.14 -29.28 6.83
CA ILE A 25 48.03 -28.04 7.61
C ILE A 25 47.74 -26.85 6.70
N GLY A 26 48.39 -26.77 5.54
CA GLY A 26 48.14 -25.73 4.54
C GLY A 26 46.70 -25.72 4.07
N ILE A 27 46.15 -26.89 3.73
CA ILE A 27 44.74 -27.04 3.32
C ILE A 27 43.80 -26.65 4.47
N PHE A 28 44.08 -27.09 5.69
CA PHE A 28 43.24 -26.78 6.84
C PHE A 28 43.15 -25.26 7.10
N ILE A 29 44.29 -24.56 7.05
CA ILE A 29 44.33 -23.10 7.23
C ILE A 29 43.59 -22.39 6.09
N PHE A 30 43.81 -22.82 4.84
CA PHE A 30 43.14 -22.25 3.68
C PHE A 30 41.63 -22.46 3.73
N ALA A 31 41.17 -23.67 4.04
CA ALA A 31 39.76 -24.01 4.19
C ALA A 31 39.10 -23.21 5.32
N ARG A 32 39.76 -23.07 6.47
CA ARG A 32 39.24 -22.29 7.60
C ARG A 32 39.06 -20.82 7.24
N LYS A 33 40.03 -20.22 6.54
CA LYS A 33 39.98 -18.81 6.12
C LYS A 33 38.88 -18.56 5.08
N ASN A 34 38.70 -19.47 4.13
CA ASN A 34 37.66 -19.35 3.10
C ASN A 34 36.24 -19.54 3.67
N ASN A 35 36.06 -20.46 4.61
CA ASN A 35 34.76 -20.72 5.22
C ASN A 35 34.26 -19.53 6.05
N GLN A 36 35.13 -18.81 6.74
CA GLN A 36 34.72 -17.64 7.52
C GLN A 36 34.21 -16.50 6.63
N ALA A 37 34.92 -16.19 5.53
CA ALA A 37 34.46 -15.20 4.56
C ALA A 37 33.14 -15.62 3.88
N ALA A 38 32.98 -16.91 3.58
CA ALA A 38 31.72 -17.44 3.04
C ALA A 38 30.56 -17.27 4.03
N ILE A 39 30.77 -17.57 5.32
CA ILE A 39 29.76 -17.42 6.37
C ILE A 39 29.38 -15.94 6.55
N GLU A 40 30.35 -15.03 6.65
CA GLU A 40 30.10 -13.60 6.80
C GLU A 40 29.28 -13.03 5.62
N THR A 41 29.62 -13.42 4.38
CA THR A 41 28.85 -12.98 3.21
C THR A 41 27.45 -13.59 3.14
N MET A 42 27.25 -14.81 3.65
CA MET A 42 25.91 -15.41 3.76
C MET A 42 25.07 -14.73 4.84
N GLU A 43 25.64 -14.42 6.00
CA GLU A 43 24.97 -13.70 7.07
C GLU A 43 24.58 -12.28 6.64
N ALA A 44 25.49 -11.57 5.96
CA ALA A 44 25.21 -10.25 5.41
C ALA A 44 24.05 -10.29 4.39
N ARG A 45 24.02 -11.30 3.51
CA ARG A 45 22.90 -11.52 2.58
C ARG A 45 21.60 -11.82 3.31
N LYS A 46 21.63 -12.74 4.29
CA LYS A 46 20.46 -13.09 5.09
C LYS A 46 19.87 -11.85 5.78
N LYS A 47 20.70 -11.07 6.44
CA LYS A 47 20.31 -9.82 7.09
C LYS A 47 19.74 -8.80 6.11
N SER A 48 20.31 -8.69 4.92
CA SER A 48 19.78 -7.83 3.86
C SER A 48 18.40 -8.28 3.40
N TYR A 49 18.19 -9.59 3.18
CA TYR A 49 16.88 -10.12 2.81
C TYR A 49 15.84 -9.94 3.91
N GLU A 50 16.20 -10.19 5.16
CA GLU A 50 15.31 -9.95 6.31
C GLU A 50 14.88 -8.47 6.37
N SER A 51 15.83 -7.54 6.19
CA SER A 51 15.53 -6.11 6.15
C SER A 51 14.63 -5.72 4.97
N GLN A 52 14.83 -6.30 3.79
CA GLN A 52 13.99 -6.08 2.63
C GLN A 52 12.56 -6.60 2.84
N ILE A 53 12.42 -7.79 3.43
CA ILE A 53 11.12 -8.38 3.77
C ILE A 53 10.39 -7.50 4.79
N GLN A 54 11.09 -7.03 5.82
CA GLN A 54 10.51 -6.16 6.83
C GLN A 54 10.04 -4.84 6.23
N ALA A 55 10.88 -4.19 5.41
CA ALA A 55 10.50 -2.95 4.72
C ALA A 55 9.27 -3.14 3.81
N LEU A 56 9.18 -4.28 3.11
CA LEU A 56 8.02 -4.61 2.28
C LEU A 56 6.76 -4.83 3.12
N GLN A 57 6.88 -5.51 4.26
CA GLN A 57 5.77 -5.73 5.19
C GLN A 57 5.26 -4.40 5.77
N ASP A 58 6.17 -3.51 6.20
CA ASP A 58 5.82 -2.20 6.74
C ASP A 58 5.15 -1.32 5.67
N ALA A 59 5.68 -1.34 4.44
CA ALA A 59 5.07 -0.62 3.32
C ALA A 59 3.65 -1.14 3.02
N ARG A 60 3.46 -2.47 3.02
CA ARG A 60 2.14 -3.08 2.80
C ARG A 60 1.15 -2.71 3.91
N ASN A 61 1.58 -2.77 5.17
CA ASN A 61 0.74 -2.40 6.30
C ASN A 61 0.32 -0.92 6.21
N THR A 62 1.26 -0.05 5.86
CA THR A 62 0.99 1.38 5.63
C THR A 62 0.01 1.60 4.47
N GLU A 63 0.17 0.85 3.37
CA GLU A 63 -0.73 0.93 2.23
C GLU A 63 -2.15 0.50 2.60
N ILE A 64 -2.31 -0.60 3.34
CA ILE A 64 -3.60 -1.09 3.82
C ILE A 64 -4.29 -0.02 4.68
N GLN A 65 -3.59 0.53 5.67
CA GLN A 65 -4.13 1.59 6.53
C GLN A 65 -4.58 2.81 5.73
N LYS A 66 -3.76 3.28 4.79
CA LYS A 66 -4.10 4.42 3.92
C LYS A 66 -5.32 4.11 3.04
N ARG A 67 -5.41 2.89 2.49
CA ARG A 67 -6.56 2.46 1.68
C ARG A 67 -7.84 2.42 2.50
N GLU A 68 -7.78 1.92 3.74
CA GLU A 68 -8.91 1.89 4.65
C GLU A 68 -9.37 3.31 5.01
N GLU A 69 -8.44 4.20 5.36
CA GLU A 69 -8.74 5.60 5.67
C GLU A 69 -9.38 6.32 4.47
N LEU A 70 -8.81 6.15 3.27
CA LEU A 70 -9.37 6.73 2.04
C LEU A 70 -10.76 6.18 1.73
N THR A 71 -10.98 4.88 1.93
CA THR A 71 -12.29 4.25 1.73
C THR A 71 -13.32 4.81 2.70
N LEU A 72 -12.95 5.01 3.97
CA LEU A 72 -13.81 5.58 4.99
C LEU A 72 -14.18 7.03 4.64
N LYS A 73 -13.18 7.86 4.32
CA LYS A 73 -13.38 9.25 3.88
C LYS A 73 -14.24 9.36 2.63
N TYR A 74 -14.05 8.45 1.67
CA TYR A 74 -14.87 8.38 0.46
C TYR A 74 -16.33 8.10 0.80
N LYS A 75 -16.60 7.07 1.62
CA LYS A 75 -17.95 6.72 2.07
C LYS A 75 -18.62 7.86 2.83
N GLU A 76 -17.91 8.51 3.75
CA GLU A 76 -18.43 9.66 4.49
C GLU A 76 -18.77 10.83 3.58
N THR A 77 -17.90 11.10 2.60
CA THR A 77 -18.11 12.19 1.64
C THR A 77 -19.32 11.89 0.76
N LEU A 78 -19.45 10.66 0.28
CA LEU A 78 -20.58 10.21 -0.52
C LEU A 78 -21.89 10.33 0.27
N ALA A 79 -21.92 9.84 1.51
CA ALA A 79 -23.10 9.96 2.38
C ALA A 79 -23.50 11.44 2.61
N LYS A 80 -22.52 12.33 2.83
CA LYS A 80 -22.78 13.79 2.96
C LYS A 80 -23.34 14.39 1.67
N ILE A 81 -22.89 13.92 0.51
CA ILE A 81 -23.41 14.39 -0.79
C ILE A 81 -24.84 13.91 -0.97
N GLU A 82 -25.11 12.63 -0.74
CA GLU A 82 -26.45 12.03 -0.84
C GLU A 82 -27.45 12.74 0.09
N ASP A 83 -27.06 12.98 1.35
CA ASP A 83 -27.90 13.69 2.32
C ASP A 83 -28.21 15.12 1.86
N LYS A 84 -27.18 15.87 1.42
CA LYS A 84 -27.38 17.22 0.85
C LYS A 84 -28.29 17.22 -0.37
N TYR A 85 -28.17 16.22 -1.24
CA TYR A 85 -29.05 16.09 -2.41
C TYR A 85 -30.48 15.74 -2.02
N SER A 86 -30.66 14.85 -1.04
CA SER A 86 -31.98 14.48 -0.51
C SER A 86 -32.70 15.70 0.09
N ILE A 87 -32.01 16.45 0.96
CA ILE A 87 -32.54 17.69 1.56
C ILE A 87 -32.91 18.70 0.49
N LYS A 88 -32.00 18.95 -0.48
CA LYS A 88 -32.30 19.89 -1.59
C LYS A 88 -33.49 19.45 -2.43
N LYS A 89 -33.63 18.14 -2.70
CA LYS A 89 -34.76 17.58 -3.45
C LYS A 89 -36.07 17.78 -2.70
N GLU A 90 -36.09 17.54 -1.39
CA GLU A 90 -37.26 17.82 -0.56
C GLU A 90 -37.61 19.30 -0.53
N GLU A 91 -36.62 20.18 -0.35
CA GLU A 91 -36.85 21.62 -0.38
C GLU A 91 -37.40 22.09 -1.72
N LEU A 92 -36.88 21.57 -2.84
CA LEU A 92 -37.38 21.88 -4.17
C LEU A 92 -38.84 21.45 -4.32
N SER A 93 -39.16 20.21 -3.93
CA SER A 93 -40.53 19.69 -3.95
C SER A 93 -41.49 20.53 -3.09
N ARG A 94 -41.05 20.97 -1.89
CA ARG A 94 -41.83 21.87 -1.03
C ARG A 94 -42.04 23.24 -1.69
N LYS A 95 -41.01 23.80 -2.34
CA LYS A 95 -41.11 25.08 -3.06
C LYS A 95 -42.04 24.98 -4.27
N GLU A 96 -41.97 23.90 -5.04
CA GLU A 96 -42.86 23.62 -6.17
C GLU A 96 -44.31 23.51 -5.70
N LYS A 97 -44.58 22.71 -4.66
CA LYS A 97 -45.92 22.59 -4.07
C LYS A 97 -46.46 23.93 -3.57
N LYS A 98 -45.61 24.79 -2.97
CA LYS A 98 -46.01 26.14 -2.57
C LYS A 98 -46.34 27.02 -3.77
N LYS A 99 -45.51 27.02 -4.82
CA LYS A 99 -45.77 27.77 -6.06
C LYS A 99 -47.09 27.34 -6.70
N VAL A 100 -47.35 26.03 -6.80
CA VAL A 100 -48.62 25.51 -7.34
C VAL A 100 -49.81 25.97 -6.49
N LYS A 101 -49.72 25.91 -5.16
CA LYS A 101 -50.78 26.42 -4.26
C LYS A 101 -51.02 27.93 -4.42
N GLU A 102 -49.96 28.72 -4.60
CA GLU A 102 -50.09 30.16 -4.84
C GLU A 102 -50.73 30.47 -6.20
N ILE A 103 -50.40 29.70 -7.25
CA ILE A 103 -51.04 29.81 -8.55
C ILE A 103 -52.54 29.49 -8.41
N ILE A 104 -52.91 28.38 -7.75
CA ILE A 104 -54.32 28.00 -7.55
C ILE A 104 -55.10 29.06 -6.77
N LYS A 105 -54.55 29.60 -5.67
CA LYS A 105 -55.20 30.67 -4.90
C LYS A 105 -55.39 31.96 -5.71
N LYS A 106 -54.42 32.31 -6.55
CA LYS A 106 -54.53 33.47 -7.46
C LYS A 106 -55.55 33.19 -8.56
N ALA A 107 -55.69 31.93 -9.01
CA ALA A 107 -56.68 31.51 -10.01
C ALA A 107 -58.12 31.62 -9.52
N GLU A 108 -58.40 31.26 -8.27
CA GLU A 108 -59.71 31.48 -7.66
C GLU A 108 -60.09 32.98 -7.63
N SER A 109 -59.10 33.88 -7.66
CA SER A 109 -59.31 35.33 -7.60
C SER A 109 -59.43 36.00 -8.98
N LYS A 110 -58.74 35.47 -10.01
CA LYS A 110 -58.68 36.01 -11.39
C LYS A 110 -58.31 34.90 -12.40
N PRO A 111 -59.28 34.24 -13.05
CA PRO A 111 -59.02 33.08 -13.92
C PRO A 111 -58.26 33.43 -15.22
N ASP A 112 -58.50 34.59 -15.82
CA ASP A 112 -57.95 34.92 -17.15
C ASP A 112 -56.44 35.27 -17.16
N GLU A 113 -55.90 35.80 -16.07
CA GLU A 113 -54.46 36.13 -15.96
C GLU A 113 -53.57 34.90 -15.72
N ILE A 114 -54.17 33.76 -15.37
CA ILE A 114 -53.46 32.55 -14.93
C ILE A 114 -53.04 31.69 -16.11
N ASN A 115 -53.87 31.60 -17.14
CA ASN A 115 -53.55 30.84 -18.35
C ASN A 115 -52.25 31.35 -18.97
N ASN A 116 -52.13 32.67 -19.20
CA ASN A 116 -50.90 33.27 -19.74
C ASN A 116 -49.64 32.99 -18.90
N LYS A 117 -49.74 32.94 -17.56
CA LYS A 117 -48.60 32.66 -16.66
C LYS A 117 -48.26 31.18 -16.54
N LEU A 118 -49.24 30.29 -16.69
CA LEU A 118 -49.02 28.85 -16.75
C LEU A 118 -48.30 28.47 -18.05
N GLU A 119 -48.67 29.08 -19.18
CA GLU A 119 -47.97 28.88 -20.46
C GLU A 119 -46.51 29.36 -20.39
N GLU A 120 -46.24 30.49 -19.73
CA GLU A 120 -44.88 31.03 -19.58
C GLU A 120 -43.99 30.19 -18.64
N LEU A 121 -44.55 29.67 -17.53
CA LEU A 121 -43.80 28.89 -16.54
C LEU A 121 -43.57 27.43 -16.94
N PHE A 122 -44.49 26.84 -17.71
CA PHE A 122 -44.47 25.40 -18.00
C PHE A 122 -44.38 25.06 -19.50
N GLY A 123 -44.55 26.04 -20.40
CA GLY A 123 -44.31 25.88 -21.83
C GLY A 123 -45.36 25.07 -22.61
N PHE A 124 -46.56 24.89 -22.06
CA PHE A 124 -47.66 24.20 -22.75
C PHE A 124 -48.68 25.24 -23.24
N THR A 125 -49.11 25.16 -24.50
CA THR A 125 -50.23 25.94 -25.04
C THR A 125 -51.56 25.33 -24.62
N VAL A 126 -52.40 26.10 -23.93
CA VAL A 126 -53.77 25.70 -23.61
C VAL A 126 -54.62 26.00 -24.84
N THR A 127 -54.97 24.96 -25.57
CA THR A 127 -55.96 25.05 -26.65
C THR A 127 -57.30 24.58 -26.06
N ASP A 128 -58.35 25.37 -26.26
CA ASP A 128 -59.73 25.19 -25.73
C ASP A 128 -60.26 23.74 -25.75
#